data_AF-A0A943JY94-F1
#
_entry.id   AF-A0A943JY94-F1
#
_cell.length_a   1.000
_cell.length_b   1.000
_cell.length_c   1.000
_cell.angle_alpha   90.00
_cell.angle_beta   90.00
_cell.angle_gamma   90.00
#
_symmetry.space_group_name_H-M   'P 1'
#
loop_
_entity.id
_entity.type
_entity.pdbx_description
1 polymer ?
#
loop_
_entity_poly.entity_id
_entity_poly.type
_entity_poly.pdbx_seq_one_letter_code
_entity_poly.pdbx_strand_id
1 'polypeptide(L)'
;MINIDLNKPTKDYAKKVLKGLGGKENIKFITNCMTRLRLVLTDSSKVDEDLLINETGASKVIINGNDVNVVYGLHIDLIREAIDKEIKNEKADEGYINDINVKKILEGIGSKNNIESLTNCMTRLRLILKDVSKVNEDLLINETGASKVIILDEHNVHIIYGLKIEQIRKAIEQELNN
;
A
#
# COMPACT_ATOMS: atom_id res chain seq x y z
N MET A 1 -20.82 1.30 -26.88
CA MET A 1 -20.64 1.54 -25.44
C MET A 1 -20.30 0.21 -24.78
N ILE A 2 -19.11 0.10 -24.20
CA ILE A 2 -18.77 -1.07 -23.38
C ILE A 2 -19.56 -0.93 -22.08
N ASN A 3 -20.40 -1.90 -21.75
CA ASN A 3 -21.10 -1.93 -20.46
C ASN A 3 -20.09 -2.39 -19.40
N ILE A 4 -19.48 -1.42 -18.72
CA ILE A 4 -18.50 -1.67 -17.67
C ILE A 4 -19.26 -1.85 -16.35
N ASP A 5 -19.36 -3.09 -15.88
CA ASP A 5 -19.90 -3.35 -14.55
C ASP A 5 -18.81 -3.16 -13.49
N LEU A 6 -18.80 -1.97 -12.88
CA LEU A 6 -17.87 -1.63 -11.80
C LEU A 6 -18.16 -2.41 -10.50
N ASN A 7 -19.30 -3.10 -10.38
CA ASN A 7 -19.58 -4.02 -9.27
C ASN A 7 -18.92 -5.38 -9.45
N LYS A 8 -18.41 -5.68 -10.66
CA LYS A 8 -17.68 -6.91 -10.94
C LYS A 8 -16.57 -6.67 -11.97
N PRO A 9 -15.50 -5.93 -11.59
CA PRO A 9 -14.43 -5.60 -12.52
C PRO A 9 -13.73 -6.87 -13.02
N THR A 10 -13.66 -7.03 -14.34
CA THR A 10 -13.06 -8.21 -14.97
C THR A 10 -11.55 -8.07 -15.11
N LYS A 11 -10.87 -9.18 -15.46
CA LYS A 11 -9.43 -9.15 -15.82
C LYS A 11 -9.15 -8.17 -16.98
N ASP A 12 -10.03 -8.13 -17.98
CA ASP A 12 -9.92 -7.20 -19.11
C ASP A 12 -10.03 -5.74 -18.67
N TYR A 13 -10.95 -5.46 -17.74
CA TYR A 13 -11.08 -4.14 -17.13
C TYR A 13 -9.79 -3.71 -16.41
N ALA A 14 -9.24 -4.58 -15.55
CA ALA A 14 -7.99 -4.30 -14.85
C ALA A 14 -6.83 -4.00 -15.82
N LYS A 15 -6.72 -4.79 -16.90
CA LYS A 15 -5.74 -4.55 -17.97
C LYS A 15 -5.92 -3.19 -18.66
N LYS A 16 -7.17 -2.77 -18.91
CA LYS A 16 -7.45 -1.44 -19.46
C LYS A 16 -7.02 -0.33 -18.52
N VAL A 17 -7.33 -0.44 -17.23
CA VAL A 17 -6.87 0.54 -16.23
C VAL A 17 -5.34 0.61 -16.20
N LEU A 18 -4.65 -0.53 -16.17
CA LEU A 18 -3.19 -0.58 -16.21
C LEU A 18 -2.61 0.03 -17.50
N LYS A 19 -3.24 -0.24 -18.65
CA LYS A 19 -2.87 0.38 -19.92
C LYS A 19 -3.01 1.89 -19.86
N GLY A 20 -4.13 2.40 -19.33
CA GLY A 20 -4.36 3.82 -19.13
C GLY A 20 -3.39 4.49 -18.17
N LEU A 21 -2.76 3.72 -17.28
CA LEU A 21 -1.72 4.20 -16.36
C LEU A 21 -0.30 4.11 -16.96
N GLY A 22 -0.16 3.70 -18.22
CA GLY A 22 1.14 3.54 -18.88
C GLY A 22 1.82 2.20 -18.62
N GLY A 23 1.08 1.17 -18.20
CA GLY A 23 1.58 -0.17 -17.90
C GLY A 23 1.77 -0.43 -16.40
N LYS A 24 1.81 -1.71 -16.01
CA LYS A 24 2.00 -2.11 -14.60
C LYS A 24 3.36 -1.71 -14.05
N GLU A 25 4.37 -1.71 -14.92
CA GLU A 25 5.75 -1.30 -14.65
C GLU A 25 5.87 0.21 -14.37
N ASN A 26 4.89 1.01 -14.79
CA ASN A 26 4.87 2.44 -14.51
C ASN A 26 4.39 2.75 -13.08
N ILE A 27 3.82 1.76 -12.37
CA ILE A 27 3.26 1.96 -11.03
C ILE A 27 4.33 1.64 -9.97
N LYS A 28 4.81 2.66 -9.26
CA LYS A 28 5.67 2.47 -8.07
C LYS A 28 4.85 2.11 -6.84
N PHE A 29 3.69 2.73 -6.71
CA PHE A 29 2.82 2.56 -5.57
C PHE A 29 1.37 2.79 -5.97
N ILE A 30 0.45 2.02 -5.41
CA ILE A 30 -0.99 2.09 -5.71
C ILE A 30 -1.79 1.88 -4.43
N THR A 31 -2.48 2.91 -3.96
CA THR A 31 -3.42 2.86 -2.82
C THR A 31 -4.81 3.33 -3.25
N ASN A 32 -5.79 3.24 -2.37
CA ASN A 32 -7.09 3.83 -2.58
C ASN A 32 -7.63 4.43 -1.28
N CYS A 33 -8.46 5.46 -1.43
CA CYS A 33 -9.37 5.92 -0.38
C CYS A 33 -10.82 5.60 -0.79
N MET A 34 -11.82 6.19 -0.13
CA MET A 34 -13.25 5.90 -0.35
C MET A 34 -13.73 6.04 -1.80
N THR A 35 -13.15 6.93 -2.60
CA THR A 35 -13.65 7.23 -3.95
C THR A 35 -12.60 7.23 -5.06
N ARG A 36 -11.32 7.03 -4.70
CA ARG A 36 -10.19 7.32 -5.61
C ARG A 36 -9.07 6.33 -5.45
N LEU A 37 -8.52 5.93 -6.59
CA LEU A 37 -7.23 5.28 -6.70
C LEU A 37 -6.17 6.38 -6.61
N ARG A 38 -5.12 6.15 -5.81
CA ARG A 38 -3.99 7.07 -5.66
C ARG A 38 -2.73 6.31 -6.01
N LEU A 39 -2.00 6.82 -6.98
CA LEU A 39 -0.84 6.17 -7.53
C LEU A 39 0.36 7.09 -7.43
N VAL A 40 1.51 6.50 -7.17
CA VAL A 40 2.80 7.13 -7.47
C VAL A 40 3.35 6.40 -8.67
N LEU A 41 3.54 7.14 -9.77
CA LEU A 41 4.06 6.58 -11.02
C LEU A 41 5.55 6.84 -11.16
N THR A 42 6.19 6.08 -12.02
CA THR A 42 7.56 6.37 -12.46
C THR A 42 7.55 7.57 -13.42
N ASP A 43 6.59 7.59 -14.33
CA ASP A 43 6.44 8.61 -15.37
C ASP A 43 4.95 8.91 -15.62
N SER A 44 4.51 10.10 -15.20
CA SER A 44 3.13 10.55 -15.40
C SER A 44 2.79 10.89 -16.86
N SER A 45 3.77 11.12 -17.75
CA SER A 45 3.46 11.45 -19.16
C SER A 45 2.94 10.25 -19.96
N LYS A 46 3.02 9.04 -19.38
CA LYS A 46 2.47 7.81 -19.97
C LYS A 46 1.00 7.58 -19.60
N VAL A 47 0.41 8.45 -18.78
CA VAL A 47 -1.00 8.34 -18.41
C VAL A 47 -1.88 8.77 -19.58
N ASP A 48 -2.80 7.88 -19.96
CA ASP A 48 -3.83 8.12 -20.96
C ASP A 48 -5.14 8.45 -20.22
N GLU A 49 -5.37 9.75 -20.00
CA GLU A 49 -6.56 10.23 -19.29
C GLU A 49 -7.85 9.92 -20.04
N ASP A 50 -7.82 10.02 -21.38
CA ASP A 50 -8.98 9.75 -22.23
C ASP A 50 -9.40 8.29 -22.15
N LEU A 51 -8.44 7.35 -22.17
CA LEU A 51 -8.73 5.93 -21.97
C LEU A 51 -9.32 5.67 -20.58
N LEU A 52 -8.74 6.26 -19.53
CA LEU A 52 -9.25 6.07 -18.16
C LEU A 52 -10.69 6.61 -18.04
N ILE A 53 -10.98 7.79 -18.55
CA ILE A 53 -12.30 8.40 -18.44
C ILE A 53 -13.33 7.65 -19.30
N ASN A 54 -13.01 7.43 -20.57
CA ASN A 54 -14.00 6.94 -21.54
C ASN A 54 -14.13 5.40 -21.57
N GLU A 55 -13.10 4.66 -21.17
CA GLU A 55 -13.09 3.19 -21.25
C GLU A 55 -13.04 2.47 -19.91
N THR A 56 -12.83 3.18 -18.79
CA THR A 56 -12.80 2.56 -17.46
C THR A 56 -13.82 3.14 -16.48
N GLY A 57 -14.56 4.18 -16.89
CA GLY A 57 -15.58 4.82 -16.07
C GLY A 57 -15.00 5.76 -15.00
N ALA A 58 -13.74 6.18 -15.15
CA ALA A 58 -13.19 7.20 -14.27
C ALA A 58 -13.93 8.53 -14.49
N SER A 59 -14.38 9.17 -13.41
CA SER A 59 -15.01 10.50 -13.52
C SER A 59 -13.97 11.61 -13.71
N LYS A 60 -12.74 11.39 -13.24
CA LYS A 60 -11.66 12.37 -13.31
C LYS A 60 -10.30 11.72 -13.10
N VAL A 61 -9.29 12.22 -13.80
CA VAL A 61 -7.87 11.96 -13.52
C VAL A 61 -7.24 13.26 -13.00
N ILE A 62 -6.36 13.15 -12.01
CA ILE A 62 -5.66 14.28 -11.38
C ILE A 62 -4.18 13.95 -11.37
N ILE A 63 -3.38 14.74 -12.10
CA ILE A 63 -1.93 14.53 -12.22
C ILE A 63 -1.20 15.71 -11.56
N ASN A 64 -0.43 15.43 -10.52
CA ASN A 64 0.43 16.39 -9.83
C ASN A 64 1.86 15.86 -9.82
N GLY A 65 2.60 16.10 -10.90
CA GLY A 65 3.84 15.38 -11.16
C GLY A 65 3.57 13.88 -11.24
N ASN A 66 4.36 13.08 -10.51
CA ASN A 66 4.20 11.63 -10.50
C ASN A 66 3.11 11.11 -9.53
N ASP A 67 2.49 11.99 -8.74
CA ASP A 67 1.33 11.65 -7.92
C ASP A 67 0.06 11.75 -8.78
N VAL A 68 -0.51 10.60 -9.12
CA VAL A 68 -1.69 10.48 -10.00
C VAL A 68 -2.87 9.93 -9.21
N ASN A 69 -4.03 10.58 -9.30
CA ASN A 69 -5.26 10.08 -8.67
C ASN A 69 -6.35 9.87 -9.73
N VAL A 70 -7.03 8.73 -9.67
CA VAL A 70 -8.13 8.39 -10.58
C VAL A 70 -9.41 8.19 -9.78
N VAL A 71 -10.47 8.92 -10.14
CA VAL A 71 -11.73 8.94 -9.40
C VAL A 71 -12.72 7.94 -10.00
N TYR A 72 -13.08 6.90 -9.23
CA TYR A 72 -14.02 5.85 -9.65
C TYR A 72 -15.28 5.75 -8.77
N GLY A 73 -15.34 6.47 -7.66
CA GLY A 73 -16.48 6.42 -6.74
C GLY A 73 -16.46 5.18 -5.83
N LEU A 74 -17.64 4.73 -5.41
CA LEU A 74 -17.83 3.78 -4.30
C LEU A 74 -17.32 2.36 -4.60
N HIS A 75 -17.00 2.03 -5.85
CA HIS A 75 -16.54 0.69 -6.26
C HIS A 75 -15.02 0.53 -6.17
N ILE A 76 -14.33 1.47 -5.53
CA ILE A 76 -12.88 1.55 -5.58
C ILE A 76 -12.16 0.34 -4.99
N ASP A 77 -12.74 -0.31 -3.97
CA ASP A 77 -12.15 -1.51 -3.37
C ASP A 77 -12.18 -2.70 -4.35
N LEU A 78 -13.27 -2.86 -5.09
CA LEU A 78 -13.40 -3.90 -6.13
C LEU A 78 -12.45 -3.65 -7.31
N ILE A 79 -12.34 -2.39 -7.73
CA ILE A 79 -11.43 -1.97 -8.79
C ILE A 79 -9.98 -2.22 -8.36
N ARG A 80 -9.65 -1.86 -7.11
CA ARG A 80 -8.33 -2.09 -6.54
C ARG A 80 -8.00 -3.58 -6.51
N GLU A 81 -8.92 -4.41 -6.05
CA GLU A 81 -8.73 -5.86 -5.99
C GLU A 81 -8.46 -6.45 -7.38
N ALA A 82 -9.21 -6.02 -8.39
CA ALA A 82 -9.02 -6.49 -9.77
C ALA A 82 -7.66 -6.06 -10.35
N ILE A 83 -7.24 -4.81 -10.10
CA ILE A 83 -5.91 -4.31 -10.50
C ILE A 83 -4.81 -5.09 -9.78
N ASP A 84 -4.93 -5.29 -8.48
CA ASP A 84 -3.97 -6.06 -7.69
C ASP A 84 -3.84 -7.49 -8.23
N LYS A 85 -4.95 -8.15 -8.57
CA LYS A 85 -4.95 -9.49 -9.20
C LYS A 85 -4.21 -9.50 -10.54
N GLU A 86 -4.36 -8.45 -11.36
CA GLU A 86 -3.69 -8.36 -12.65
C GLU A 86 -2.20 -8.05 -12.53
N ILE A 87 -1.82 -7.16 -11.61
CA ILE A 87 -0.41 -6.88 -11.27
C ILE A 87 0.24 -8.16 -10.72
N LYS A 88 -0.46 -8.88 -9.84
CA LYS A 88 -0.02 -10.11 -9.16
C LYS A 88 -0.27 -11.40 -9.95
N ASN A 89 -0.29 -11.39 -11.29
CA ASN A 89 -0.15 -12.64 -12.06
C ASN A 89 1.27 -13.26 -11.94
N GLU A 90 1.79 -13.36 -10.71
CA GLU A 90 2.47 -14.52 -10.13
C GLU A 90 1.67 -14.88 -8.87
N LYS A 91 0.81 -15.91 -8.99
CA LYS A 91 0.02 -16.63 -7.98
C LYS A 91 -0.71 -15.84 -6.87
N ALA A 92 -1.98 -16.20 -6.73
CA ALA A 92 -2.86 -15.84 -5.64
C ALA A 92 -2.22 -16.07 -4.26
N ASP A 93 -2.55 -15.21 -3.30
CA ASP A 93 -2.72 -15.69 -1.93
C ASP A 93 -3.82 -14.92 -1.20
N GLU A 94 -4.94 -15.61 -1.06
CA GLU A 94 -5.74 -15.60 0.15
C GLU A 94 -5.10 -16.68 1.04
N GLY A 95 -4.07 -16.30 1.80
CA GLY A 95 -3.17 -17.25 2.46
C GLY A 95 -2.23 -16.53 3.42
N TYR A 96 -2.06 -17.14 4.59
CA TYR A 96 -1.31 -16.66 5.73
C TYR A 96 0.12 -16.19 5.43
N ILE A 97 0.59 -15.30 6.31
CA ILE A 97 1.98 -14.91 6.55
C ILE A 97 2.92 -16.11 6.37
N ASN A 98 3.74 -16.08 5.33
CA ASN A 98 4.99 -16.84 5.29
C ASN A 98 6.12 -15.81 5.40
N ASP A 99 6.55 -15.60 6.64
CA ASP A 99 7.66 -14.74 7.05
C ASP A 99 7.63 -13.30 6.54
N ILE A 100 6.55 -12.55 6.89
CA ILE A 100 6.79 -11.14 7.21
C ILE A 100 7.85 -11.16 8.29
N ASN A 101 8.87 -10.33 8.14
CA ASN A 101 10.02 -10.24 9.02
C ASN A 101 9.62 -9.65 10.39
N VAL A 102 8.48 -10.04 11.00
CA VAL A 102 7.94 -9.56 12.27
C VAL A 102 8.97 -9.71 13.36
N LYS A 103 9.68 -10.84 13.40
CA LYS A 103 10.80 -11.04 14.32
C LYS A 103 11.88 -9.97 14.15
N LYS A 104 12.24 -9.64 12.90
CA LYS A 104 13.17 -8.55 12.58
C LYS A 104 12.59 -7.18 12.88
N ILE A 105 11.29 -6.95 12.69
CA ILE A 105 10.64 -5.69 13.07
C ILE A 105 10.72 -5.53 14.59
N LEU A 106 10.39 -6.57 15.34
CA LEU A 106 10.50 -6.62 16.79
C LEU A 106 11.95 -6.41 17.22
N GLU A 107 12.92 -7.10 16.62
CA GLU A 107 14.35 -6.89 16.86
C GLU A 107 14.76 -5.43 16.59
N GLY A 108 14.34 -4.88 15.45
CA GLY A 108 14.63 -3.53 15.00
C GLY A 108 13.99 -2.43 15.85
N ILE A 109 12.97 -2.74 16.64
CA ILE A 109 12.39 -1.81 17.63
C ILE A 109 12.81 -2.17 19.06
N GLY A 110 13.74 -3.10 19.27
CA GLY A 110 14.30 -3.44 20.58
C GLY A 110 13.63 -4.59 21.35
N SER A 111 12.74 -5.36 20.70
CA SER A 111 11.88 -6.46 21.17
C SER A 111 10.43 -6.08 21.48
N LYS A 112 9.57 -7.10 21.64
CA LYS A 112 8.15 -6.94 21.99
C LYS A 112 7.91 -6.15 23.29
N ASN A 113 8.83 -6.30 24.26
CA ASN A 113 8.71 -5.63 25.55
C ASN A 113 8.93 -4.12 25.47
N ASN A 114 9.49 -3.62 24.36
CA ASN A 114 9.74 -2.20 24.14
C ASN A 114 8.51 -1.44 23.64
N ILE A 115 7.44 -2.12 23.23
CA ILE A 115 6.22 -1.47 22.72
C ILE A 115 5.29 -1.11 23.88
N GLU A 116 4.87 0.16 23.95
CA GLU A 116 3.77 0.62 24.82
C GLU A 116 2.44 0.72 24.06
N SER A 117 2.48 1.23 22.82
CA SER A 117 1.30 1.36 21.97
C SER A 117 1.64 1.11 20.51
N LEU A 118 0.71 0.48 19.80
CA LEU A 118 0.83 0.12 18.39
C LEU A 118 -0.45 0.51 17.67
N THR A 119 -0.35 1.45 16.75
CA THR A 119 -1.42 1.81 15.82
C THR A 119 -0.86 1.97 14.42
N ASN A 120 -1.71 2.16 13.42
CA ASN A 120 -1.26 2.48 12.08
C ASN A 120 -2.19 3.47 11.38
N CYS A 121 -1.65 4.14 10.37
CA CYS A 121 -2.45 4.80 9.34
C CYS A 121 -2.30 4.04 8.02
N MET A 122 -2.69 4.65 6.90
CA MET A 122 -2.62 4.01 5.57
C MET A 122 -1.23 3.56 5.14
N THR A 123 -0.16 4.21 5.63
CA THR A 123 1.21 3.92 5.14
C THR A 123 2.25 3.71 6.24
N ARG A 124 1.89 3.94 7.50
CA ARG A 124 2.87 4.00 8.59
C ARG A 124 2.40 3.25 9.82
N LEU A 125 3.32 2.50 10.40
CA LEU A 125 3.22 1.98 11.75
C LEU A 125 3.51 3.14 12.68
N ARG A 126 2.71 3.29 13.72
CA ARG A 126 2.90 4.29 14.76
C ARG A 126 3.10 3.57 16.07
N LEU A 127 4.28 3.76 16.64
CA LEU A 127 4.73 3.10 17.84
C LEU A 127 4.95 4.15 18.91
N ILE A 128 4.46 3.85 20.11
CA ILE A 128 4.98 4.43 21.35
C ILE A 128 5.86 3.35 21.96
N LEU A 129 7.13 3.67 22.17
CA LEU A 129 8.15 2.76 22.70
C LEU A 129 8.59 3.23 24.08
N LYS A 130 8.98 2.28 24.94
CA LYS A 130 9.57 2.57 26.26
C LYS A 130 10.96 3.17 26.15
N ASP A 131 11.68 2.82 25.09
CA ASP A 131 13.07 3.20 24.87
C ASP A 131 13.40 3.25 23.37
N VAL A 132 13.41 4.45 22.81
CA VAL A 132 13.70 4.68 21.39
C VAL A 132 15.17 4.42 21.04
N SER A 133 16.09 4.43 22.00
CA SER A 133 17.52 4.17 21.74
C SER A 133 17.80 2.75 21.24
N LYS A 134 16.86 1.82 21.47
CA LYS A 134 16.92 0.44 20.98
C LYS A 134 16.44 0.28 19.53
N VAL A 135 15.99 1.35 18.90
CA VAL A 135 15.56 1.32 17.50
C VAL A 135 16.78 1.21 16.58
N ASN A 136 16.81 0.15 15.78
CA ASN A 136 17.80 -0.06 14.74
C ASN A 136 17.16 0.27 13.36
N GLU A 137 17.38 1.49 12.90
CA GLU A 137 16.83 1.97 11.62
C GLU A 137 17.34 1.19 10.41
N ASP A 138 18.63 0.84 10.40
CA ASP A 138 19.26 0.12 9.29
C ASP A 138 18.64 -1.27 9.11
N LEU A 139 18.40 -1.98 10.21
CA LEU A 139 17.73 -3.29 10.17
C LEU A 139 16.30 -3.14 9.65
N LEU A 140 15.54 -2.15 10.14
CA LEU A 140 14.17 -1.91 9.68
C LEU A 140 14.12 -1.56 8.19
N ILE A 141 15.03 -0.73 7.70
CA ILE A 141 15.02 -0.32 6.30
C ILE A 141 15.50 -1.46 5.39
N ASN A 142 16.59 -2.14 5.75
CA ASN A 142 17.24 -3.10 4.87
C ASN A 142 16.67 -4.52 4.97
N GLU A 143 16.09 -4.90 6.11
CA GLU A 143 15.63 -6.28 6.32
C GLU A 143 14.11 -6.42 6.40
N THR A 144 13.36 -5.38 6.80
CA THR A 144 11.90 -5.50 6.97
C THR A 144 11.09 -4.86 5.85
N GLY A 145 11.75 -4.16 4.93
CA GLY A 145 11.11 -3.46 3.82
C GLY A 145 10.48 -2.12 4.22
N ALA A 146 10.90 -1.53 5.34
CA ALA A 146 10.52 -0.16 5.67
C ALA A 146 11.17 0.80 4.68
N SER A 147 10.41 1.74 4.13
CA SER A 147 10.98 2.79 3.26
C SER A 147 11.68 3.87 4.07
N LYS A 148 11.27 4.09 5.33
CA LYS A 148 11.83 5.10 6.23
C LYS A 148 11.42 4.85 7.67
N VAL A 149 12.31 5.13 8.61
CA VAL A 149 12.02 5.27 10.04
C VAL A 149 12.04 6.75 10.40
N ILE A 150 11.11 7.18 11.26
CA ILE A 150 10.99 8.56 11.71
C ILE A 150 10.85 8.52 13.23
N ILE A 151 11.88 8.98 13.93
CA ILE A 151 11.84 9.24 15.37
C ILE A 151 11.28 10.65 15.56
N LEU A 152 10.13 10.77 16.23
CA LEU A 152 9.47 12.05 16.47
C LEU A 152 9.93 12.68 17.80
N ASP A 153 10.07 11.84 18.82
CA ASP A 153 10.52 12.23 20.16
C ASP A 153 11.04 10.98 20.92
N GLU A 154 11.20 11.11 22.23
CA GLU A 154 11.79 10.09 23.10
C GLU A 154 10.95 8.81 23.27
N HIS A 155 9.68 8.80 22.83
CA HIS A 155 8.81 7.62 22.83
C HIS A 155 8.18 7.32 21.46
N ASN A 156 7.92 8.33 20.64
CA ASN A 156 7.12 8.20 19.42
C ASN A 156 7.98 7.88 18.18
N VAL A 157 7.70 6.75 17.53
CA VAL A 157 8.38 6.29 16.31
C VAL A 157 7.37 5.94 15.24
N HIS A 158 7.59 6.45 14.03
CA HIS A 158 6.81 6.09 12.85
C HIS A 158 7.67 5.30 11.86
N ILE A 159 7.18 4.15 11.41
CA ILE A 159 7.87 3.32 10.39
C ILE A 159 7.00 3.24 9.14
N ILE A 160 7.54 3.63 7.99
CA ILE A 160 6.80 3.68 6.73
C ILE A 160 6.94 2.33 6.00
N TYR A 161 5.86 1.55 5.95
CA TYR A 161 5.78 0.28 5.21
C TYR A 161 4.85 0.33 3.99
N GLY A 162 4.15 1.45 3.79
CA GLY A 162 3.14 1.55 2.74
C GLY A 162 1.91 0.69 3.06
N LEU A 163 1.33 0.04 2.06
CA LEU A 163 -0.03 -0.51 2.15
C LEU A 163 -0.12 -1.87 2.83
N LYS A 164 1.03 -2.49 3.06
CA LYS A 164 1.12 -3.72 3.84
C LYS A 164 0.92 -3.46 5.33
N ILE A 165 0.69 -2.22 5.74
CA ILE A 165 0.72 -1.82 7.14
C ILE A 165 -0.36 -2.45 8.02
N GLU A 166 -1.57 -2.65 7.50
CA GLU A 166 -2.61 -3.36 8.26
C GLU A 166 -2.23 -4.81 8.53
N GLN A 167 -1.60 -5.46 7.55
CA GLN A 167 -1.12 -6.84 7.70
C GLN A 167 0.05 -6.91 8.68
N ILE A 168 1.00 -5.97 8.58
CA ILE A 168 2.15 -5.87 9.48
C ILE A 168 1.69 -5.60 10.92
N ARG A 169 0.76 -4.66 11.13
CA ARG A 169 0.20 -4.39 12.47
C ARG A 169 -0.43 -5.64 13.05
N LYS A 170 -1.36 -6.27 12.32
CA LYS A 170 -2.04 -7.49 12.78
C LYS A 170 -1.06 -8.61 13.12
N ALA A 171 -0.01 -8.78 12.31
CA ALA A 171 1.02 -9.78 12.55
C ALA A 171 1.84 -9.49 13.82
N ILE A 172 2.20 -8.22 14.06
CA ILE A 172 2.87 -7.80 15.31
C ILE A 172 1.94 -8.05 16.50
N GLU A 173 0.65 -7.67 16.40
CA GLU A 173 -0.33 -7.90 17.48
C GLU A 173 -0.50 -9.37 17.83
N GLN A 174 -0.46 -10.28 16.84
CA GLN A 174 -0.47 -11.72 17.09
C GLN A 174 0.74 -12.16 17.91
N GLU A 175 1.95 -11.66 17.60
CA GLU A 175 3.17 -11.95 18.38
C GLU A 175 3.18 -11.30 19.77
N LEU A 176 2.49 -10.18 19.98
CA LEU A 176 2.36 -9.54 21.30
C LEU A 176 1.45 -10.32 22.24
N ASN A 177 0.46 -11.04 21.69
CA ASN A 177 -0.52 -11.82 22.46
C ASN A 177 -0.12 -13.29 22.67
N ASN A 178 1.00 -13.73 22.08
CA ASN A 178 1.63 -15.04 22.28
C ASN A 178 2.72 -14.98 23.37
#